data_AF-A0A2V7WPJ5-F1
#
_entry.id   AF-A0A2V7WPJ5-F1
#
_cell.length_a   1.000
_cell.length_b   1.000
_cell.length_c   1.000
_cell.angle_alpha   90.00
_cell.angle_beta   90.00
_cell.angle_gamma   90.00
#
_symmetry.space_group_name_H-M   'P 1'
#
loop_
_entity.id
_entity.type
_entity.pdbx_description
1 polymer ?
#
loop_
_entity_poly.entity_id
_entity_poly.type
_entity_poly.pdbx_seq_one_letter_code
_entity_poly.pdbx_strand_id
1 'polypeptide(L)'
;MSSATPGPRCPRCRRPVAAWRLAHCVYCGESFPPDLKEGYEAPEALKWIERPAIPIDAARQLEVMKVLPWEAKKKPKPALLFVAGLGVAVFVTIFVLLYVIASRYMPSLSFLVIIIGAVFVSYLAWAFVRASRRGTG
;
A
#
# COMPACT_ATOMS: atom_id res chain seq x y z
N MET A 1 -18.38 -34.13 -30.27
CA MET A 1 -17.41 -35.24 -30.15
C MET A 1 -16.02 -34.64 -30.37
N SER A 2 -15.25 -34.36 -29.31
CA SER A 2 -13.92 -33.75 -29.44
C SER A 2 -12.89 -34.78 -29.88
N SER A 3 -12.49 -34.72 -31.15
CA SER A 3 -11.35 -35.44 -31.71
C SER A 3 -10.04 -34.73 -31.34
N ALA A 4 -9.69 -34.72 -30.04
CA ALA A 4 -8.37 -34.26 -29.61
C ALA A 4 -7.40 -35.45 -29.64
N THR A 5 -6.42 -35.41 -30.55
CA THR A 5 -5.34 -36.41 -30.63
C THR A 5 -4.68 -36.56 -29.26
N PRO A 6 -4.48 -37.79 -28.75
CA PRO A 6 -3.93 -38.00 -27.40
C PRO A 6 -2.48 -37.52 -27.35
N GLY A 7 -2.26 -36.33 -26.78
CA GLY A 7 -0.92 -35.78 -26.55
C GLY A 7 -0.18 -36.45 -25.37
N PRO A 8 1.10 -36.10 -25.17
CA PRO A 8 1.89 -36.60 -24.06
C PRO A 8 1.27 -36.21 -22.72
N ARG A 9 1.49 -37.05 -21.71
CA ARG A 9 1.03 -36.82 -20.33
C ARG A 9 2.22 -36.52 -19.45
N CYS A 10 2.02 -35.68 -18.44
CA CYS A 10 3.06 -35.40 -17.46
C CYS A 10 3.42 -36.68 -16.67
N PRO A 11 4.71 -37.01 -16.47
CA PRO A 11 5.13 -38.22 -15.75
C PRO A 11 4.68 -38.22 -14.28
N ARG A 12 4.58 -37.05 -13.64
CA ARG A 12 4.22 -36.90 -12.23
C ARG A 12 2.71 -36.92 -11.99
N CYS A 13 1.96 -36.06 -12.67
CA CYS A 13 0.52 -35.89 -12.42
C CYS A 13 -0.38 -36.61 -13.43
N ARG A 14 0.18 -37.24 -14.47
CA ARG A 14 -0.53 -37.96 -15.54
C ARG A 14 -1.58 -37.14 -16.31
N ARG A 15 -1.63 -35.82 -16.11
CA ARG A 15 -2.52 -34.92 -16.84
C ARG A 15 -1.97 -34.66 -18.25
N PRO A 16 -2.85 -34.43 -19.25
CA PRO A 16 -2.41 -34.04 -20.58
C PRO A 16 -1.67 -32.70 -20.53
N VAL A 17 -0.68 -32.52 -21.41
CA VAL A 17 0.06 -31.27 -21.50
C VAL A 17 -0.87 -30.16 -22.00
N ALA A 18 -1.05 -29.12 -21.18
CA ALA A 18 -1.92 -27.98 -21.48
C ALA A 18 -1.22 -26.84 -22.25
N ALA A 19 0.11 -26.84 -22.33
CA ALA A 19 0.87 -25.82 -23.06
C ALA A 19 2.11 -26.44 -23.69
N TRP A 20 2.17 -26.47 -25.03
CA TRP A 20 3.23 -27.15 -25.76
C TRP A 20 4.59 -26.44 -25.65
N ARG A 21 4.57 -25.10 -25.57
CA ARG A 21 5.77 -24.27 -25.48
C ARG A 21 6.47 -24.33 -24.12
N LEU A 22 5.78 -24.76 -23.07
CA LEU A 22 6.38 -24.81 -21.73
C LEU A 22 7.25 -26.05 -21.55
N ALA A 23 8.41 -25.88 -20.91
CA ALA A 23 9.30 -26.97 -20.52
C ALA A 23 8.87 -27.66 -19.21
N HIS A 24 7.71 -27.30 -18.64
CA HIS A 24 7.19 -27.85 -17.40
C HIS A 24 5.66 -27.99 -17.44
N CYS A 25 5.13 -28.81 -16.53
CA CYS A 25 3.69 -29.03 -16.39
C CYS A 25 3.01 -27.87 -15.65
N VAL A 26 1.99 -27.26 -16.26
CA VAL A 26 1.18 -26.19 -15.64
C VAL A 26 0.50 -26.63 -14.34
N TYR A 27 0.12 -27.92 -14.24
CA TYR A 27 -0.66 -28.41 -13.09
C TYR A 27 0.19 -28.79 -11.88
N CYS A 28 1.43 -29.24 -12.08
CA CYS A 28 2.26 -29.75 -10.98
C CYS A 28 3.66 -29.15 -10.92
N GLY A 29 4.03 -28.26 -11.84
CA GLY A 29 5.32 -27.58 -11.87
C GLY A 29 6.51 -28.44 -12.31
N GLU A 30 6.31 -29.75 -12.50
CA GLU A 30 7.38 -30.67 -12.88
C GLU A 30 7.95 -30.35 -14.26
N SER A 31 9.27 -30.27 -14.38
CA SER A 31 9.96 -30.14 -15.67
C SER A 31 9.74 -31.38 -16.53
N PHE A 32 9.50 -31.18 -17.82
CA PHE A 32 9.37 -32.27 -18.77
C PHE A 32 10.74 -32.83 -19.15
N PRO A 33 10.89 -34.17 -19.24
CA PRO A 33 12.04 -34.78 -19.90
C PRO A 33 12.16 -34.28 -21.35
N PRO A 34 13.39 -34.13 -21.90
CA PRO A 34 13.61 -33.63 -23.26
C PRO A 34 12.86 -34.47 -24.31
N ASP A 35 12.83 -35.79 -24.12
CA ASP A 35 12.28 -36.75 -25.09
C ASP A 35 10.74 -36.84 -25.05
N LEU A 36 10.08 -36.22 -24.07
CA LEU A 36 8.63 -36.36 -23.85
C LEU A 36 7.79 -35.89 -25.06
N LYS A 37 8.33 -34.96 -25.85
CA LYS A 37 7.63 -34.33 -26.99
C LYS A 37 8.11 -34.83 -28.36
N GLU A 38 9.16 -35.64 -28.42
CA GLU A 38 9.83 -36.02 -29.67
C GLU A 38 8.99 -36.95 -30.56
N GLY A 39 8.01 -37.65 -29.99
CA GLY A 39 7.10 -38.56 -30.71
C GLY A 39 5.69 -38.02 -30.95
N TYR A 40 5.43 -36.75 -30.63
CA TYR A 40 4.07 -36.18 -30.66
C TYR A 40 4.03 -34.91 -31.50
N GLU A 41 3.05 -34.82 -32.41
CA GLU A 41 2.82 -33.62 -33.19
C GLU A 41 2.29 -32.50 -32.30
N ALA A 42 2.91 -31.34 -32.39
CA ALA A 42 2.60 -30.18 -31.57
C ALA A 42 1.21 -29.62 -31.95
N PRO A 43 0.17 -29.76 -31.09
CA PRO A 43 -1.18 -29.37 -31.45
C PRO A 43 -1.30 -27.85 -31.46
N GLU A 44 -1.91 -27.31 -32.52
CA GLU A 44 -2.04 -25.86 -32.77
C GLU A 44 -2.72 -25.13 -31.60
N ALA A 45 -3.75 -25.74 -31.01
CA ALA A 45 -4.47 -25.22 -29.85
C ALA A 45 -3.59 -25.02 -28.59
N LEU A 46 -2.47 -25.73 -28.48
CA LEU A 46 -1.57 -25.66 -27.32
C LEU A 46 -0.28 -24.88 -27.62
N LYS A 47 -0.11 -24.40 -28.86
CA LYS A 47 0.99 -23.50 -29.26
C LYS A 47 0.67 -22.03 -28.96
N TRP A 48 -0.60 -21.65 -28.88
CA TRP A 48 -1.04 -20.26 -28.86
C TRP A 48 -1.49 -19.80 -27.46
N ILE A 49 -0.69 -18.95 -26.83
CA ILE A 49 -1.14 -18.05 -25.76
C ILE A 49 -0.57 -16.67 -26.10
N GLU A 50 -1.11 -16.05 -27.15
CA GLU A 50 -0.79 -14.66 -27.41
C GLU A 50 -1.53 -13.82 -26.37
N ARG A 51 -0.78 -13.13 -25.50
CA ARG A 51 -1.37 -12.13 -24.62
C ARG A 51 -1.95 -11.05 -25.54
N PRO A 52 -3.29 -10.84 -25.57
CA PRO A 52 -3.82 -9.69 -26.29
C PRO A 52 -3.11 -8.45 -25.75
N ALA A 53 -2.63 -7.59 -26.64
CA ALA A 53 -2.06 -6.31 -26.25
C ALA A 53 -3.14 -5.57 -25.45
N ILE A 54 -2.95 -5.47 -24.14
CA ILE A 54 -3.91 -4.79 -23.26
C ILE A 54 -3.90 -3.33 -23.70
N PRO A 55 -5.04 -2.78 -24.14
CA PRO A 55 -5.09 -1.40 -24.56
C PRO A 55 -4.80 -0.50 -23.34
N ILE A 56 -4.14 0.63 -23.57
CA ILE A 56 -3.52 1.46 -22.50
C ILE A 56 -4.57 1.96 -21.48
N ASP A 57 -5.81 2.10 -21.92
CA ASP A 57 -6.99 2.40 -21.11
C ASP A 57 -7.38 1.27 -20.14
N ALA A 58 -7.32 0.01 -20.55
CA ALA A 58 -7.55 -1.14 -19.69
C ALA A 58 -6.39 -1.35 -18.69
N ALA A 59 -5.15 -1.03 -19.07
CA ALA A 59 -4.02 -1.03 -18.14
C ALA A 59 -4.22 -0.02 -16.99
N ARG A 60 -4.73 1.18 -17.30
CA ARG A 60 -5.10 2.17 -16.27
C ARG A 60 -6.23 1.67 -15.37
N GLN A 61 -7.25 0.99 -15.91
CA GLN A 61 -8.34 0.41 -15.11
C GLN A 61 -7.84 -0.68 -14.14
N LEU A 62 -6.85 -1.46 -14.56
CA LEU A 62 -6.20 -2.47 -13.72
C LEU A 62 -5.30 -1.85 -12.64
N GLU A 63 -4.73 -0.66 -12.86
CA GLU A 63 -4.04 0.11 -11.81
C GLU A 63 -5.00 0.62 -10.73
N VAL A 64 -6.24 0.97 -11.08
CA VAL A 64 -7.26 1.40 -10.09
C VAL A 64 -7.80 0.23 -9.26
N MET A 65 -7.76 -0.99 -9.82
CA MET A 65 -8.07 -2.23 -9.10
C MET A 65 -6.89 -2.76 -8.27
N LYS A 66 -5.70 -2.18 -8.38
CA LYS A 66 -4.61 -2.44 -7.45
C LYS A 66 -5.06 -1.91 -6.09
N VAL A 67 -5.60 -2.81 -5.28
CA VAL A 67 -5.98 -2.57 -3.88
C VAL A 67 -4.76 -1.96 -3.19
N LEU A 68 -4.75 -0.62 -3.11
CA LEU A 68 -3.79 0.10 -2.31
C LEU A 68 -4.09 -0.35 -0.88
N PRO A 69 -3.14 -0.96 -0.16
CA PRO A 69 -3.37 -1.28 1.24
C PRO A 69 -3.70 0.02 1.95
N TRP A 70 -4.97 0.18 2.34
CA TRP A 70 -5.46 1.32 3.13
C TRP A 70 -4.70 1.44 4.47
N GLU A 71 -4.00 0.37 4.85
CA GLU A 71 -3.14 0.17 6.02
C GLU A 71 -1.68 0.61 5.83
N ALA A 72 -1.30 1.22 4.71
CA ALA A 72 0.03 1.82 4.59
C ALA A 72 0.13 3.03 5.55
N LYS A 73 0.50 2.78 6.81
CA LYS A 73 0.85 3.78 7.81
C LYS A 73 1.82 4.78 7.17
N LYS A 74 1.27 5.89 6.66
CA LYS A 74 2.06 6.97 6.08
C LYS A 74 2.94 7.50 7.20
N LYS A 75 4.24 7.26 7.10
CA LYS A 75 5.23 7.89 7.98
C LYS A 75 4.98 9.40 7.96
N PRO A 76 4.88 10.07 9.12
CA PRO A 76 4.65 11.50 9.17
C PRO A 76 5.81 12.18 8.44
N LYS A 77 5.47 12.97 7.41
CA LYS A 77 6.47 13.71 6.66
C LYS A 77 7.18 14.68 7.61
N PRO A 78 8.52 14.80 7.57
CA PRO A 78 9.26 15.65 8.50
C PRO A 78 8.77 17.11 8.46
N ALA A 79 8.38 17.61 7.29
CA ALA A 79 7.78 18.94 7.13
C ALA A 79 6.51 19.15 7.99
N LEU A 80 5.69 18.11 8.15
CA LEU A 80 4.44 18.20 8.92
C LEU A 80 4.73 18.28 10.43
N LEU A 81 5.78 17.62 10.91
CA LEU A 81 6.27 17.76 12.29
C LEU A 81 6.85 19.16 12.53
N PHE A 82 7.58 19.74 11.57
CA PHE A 82 8.06 21.11 11.67
C PHE A 82 6.90 22.12 11.76
N VAL A 83 5.90 22.00 10.88
CA VAL A 83 4.71 22.87 10.90
C VAL A 83 3.94 22.72 12.22
N ALA A 84 3.78 21.49 12.71
CA ALA A 84 3.12 21.25 13.99
C ALA A 84 3.90 21.84 15.17
N GLY A 85 5.22 21.67 15.21
CA GLY A 85 6.09 22.25 16.24
C GLY A 85 6.07 23.78 16.23
N LEU A 86 6.11 24.39 15.05
CA LEU A 86 5.98 25.84 14.88
C LEU A 86 4.61 26.34 15.39
N GLY A 87 3.54 25.58 15.11
CA GLY A 87 2.21 25.87 15.62
C GLY A 87 2.15 25.93 17.14
N VAL A 88 2.77 24.98 17.84
CA VAL A 88 2.83 24.98 19.32
C VAL A 88 3.52 26.25 19.83
N ALA A 89 4.66 26.62 19.25
CA ALA A 89 5.38 27.83 19.65
C ALA A 89 4.53 29.09 19.47
N VAL A 90 3.81 29.22 18.36
CA VAL A 90 2.91 30.34 18.07
C VAL A 90 1.74 30.41 19.08
N PHE A 91 1.14 29.28 19.43
CA PHE A 91 0.05 29.28 20.41
C PHE A 91 0.53 29.65 21.81
N VAL A 92 1.71 29.18 22.22
CA VAL A 92 2.31 29.55 23.51
C VAL A 92 2.54 31.06 23.57
N THR A 93 3.11 31.67 22.52
CA THR A 93 3.36 33.12 22.51
C THR A 93 2.06 33.92 22.55
N ILE A 94 1.02 33.50 21.82
CA ILE A 94 -0.31 34.13 21.84
C ILE A 94 -0.91 34.08 23.25
N PHE A 95 -0.87 32.92 23.92
CA PHE A 95 -1.42 32.79 25.29
C PHE A 95 -0.67 33.63 26.31
N VAL A 96 0.67 33.75 26.18
CA VAL A 96 1.47 34.63 27.05
C VAL A 96 1.10 36.10 26.82
N LEU A 97 0.97 36.52 25.56
CA LEU A 97 0.54 37.89 25.22
C LEU A 97 -0.86 38.19 25.75
N LEU A 98 -1.80 37.26 25.56
CA LEU A 98 -3.16 37.37 26.10
C LEU A 98 -3.16 37.45 27.63
N TYR A 99 -2.31 36.67 28.30
CA TYR A 99 -2.16 36.73 29.75
C TYR A 99 -1.64 38.10 30.22
N VAL A 100 -0.60 38.64 29.57
CA VAL A 100 -0.03 39.96 29.90
C VAL A 100 -1.05 41.08 29.67
N ILE A 101 -1.84 41.01 28.61
CA ILE A 101 -2.90 41.98 28.34
C ILE A 101 -4.03 41.80 29.38
N ALA A 102 -4.54 40.58 29.57
CA ALA A 102 -5.64 40.33 30.50
C ALA A 102 -5.30 40.69 31.95
N SER A 103 -4.07 40.42 32.40
CA SER A 103 -3.60 40.79 33.75
C SER A 103 -3.55 42.31 33.98
N ARG A 104 -3.42 43.11 32.93
CA ARG A 104 -3.48 44.59 33.01
C ARG A 104 -4.89 45.13 33.15
N TYR A 105 -5.89 44.48 32.53
CA TYR A 105 -7.26 45.01 32.47
C TYR A 105 -8.23 44.31 33.43
N MET A 106 -8.18 42.98 33.54
CA MET A 106 -9.15 42.16 34.29
C MET A 106 -8.45 40.93 34.90
N PRO A 107 -8.07 40.99 36.19
CA PRO A 107 -7.33 39.91 36.86
C PRO A 107 -8.06 38.56 36.88
N SER A 108 -9.39 38.58 37.02
CA SER A 108 -10.24 37.37 37.02
C SER A 108 -10.19 36.63 35.68
N LEU A 109 -10.18 37.36 34.56
CA LEU A 109 -10.11 36.80 33.22
C LEU A 109 -8.71 36.22 32.93
N SER A 110 -7.68 36.81 33.53
CA SER A 110 -6.30 36.34 33.42
C SER A 110 -6.11 34.91 33.94
N PHE A 111 -6.75 34.55 35.06
CA PHE A 111 -6.73 33.18 35.59
C PHE A 111 -7.36 32.18 34.63
N LEU A 112 -8.49 32.53 34.01
CA LEU A 112 -9.15 31.68 33.00
C LEU A 112 -8.25 31.45 31.78
N VAL A 113 -7.58 32.49 31.30
CA VAL A 113 -6.66 32.41 30.15
C VAL A 113 -5.48 31.49 30.46
N ILE A 114 -4.90 31.56 31.67
CA ILE A 114 -3.83 30.64 32.06
C ILE A 114 -4.33 29.20 32.11
N ILE A 115 -5.46 28.95 32.76
CA ILE A 115 -5.96 27.57 32.94
C ILE A 115 -6.27 26.95 31.57
N ILE A 116 -7.00 27.68 30.72
CA ILE A 116 -7.34 27.21 29.37
C ILE A 116 -6.08 27.05 28.52
N GLY A 117 -5.17 28.02 28.56
CA GLY A 117 -3.90 27.98 27.83
C GLY A 117 -3.03 26.80 28.24
N ALA A 118 -2.91 26.53 29.55
CA ALA A 118 -2.12 25.42 30.06
C ALA A 118 -2.70 24.06 29.64
N VAL A 119 -4.03 23.89 29.73
CA VAL A 119 -4.72 22.67 29.26
C VAL A 119 -4.54 22.48 27.76
N PHE A 120 -4.67 23.55 26.97
CA PHE A 120 -4.55 23.47 25.52
C PHE A 120 -3.11 23.16 25.07
N VAL A 121 -2.10 23.84 25.64
CA VAL A 121 -0.69 23.62 25.31
C VAL A 121 -0.24 22.23 25.73
N SER A 122 -0.64 21.76 26.92
CA SER A 122 -0.32 20.39 27.37
C SER A 122 -0.97 19.33 26.48
N TYR A 123 -2.21 19.54 26.02
CA TYR A 123 -2.86 18.69 25.04
C TYR A 123 -2.11 18.66 23.70
N LEU A 124 -1.72 19.82 23.17
CA LEU A 124 -0.95 19.90 21.93
C LEU A 124 0.41 19.22 22.04
N ALA A 125 1.13 19.42 23.15
CA ALA A 125 2.41 18.75 23.40
C ALA A 125 2.23 17.22 23.47
N TRP A 126 1.21 16.73 24.16
CA TRP A 126 0.89 15.30 24.22
C TRP A 126 0.52 14.74 22.84
N ALA A 127 -0.30 15.44 22.07
CA ALA A 127 -0.68 15.05 20.71
C ALA A 127 0.53 15.00 19.77
N PHE A 128 1.44 15.98 19.88
CA PHE A 128 2.68 16.02 19.12
C PHE A 128 3.61 14.85 19.46
N VAL A 129 3.82 14.56 20.76
CA VAL A 129 4.62 13.41 21.22
C VAL A 129 3.99 12.09 20.78
N ARG A 130 2.66 11.97 20.84
CA ARG A 130 1.93 10.78 20.36
C ARG A 130 2.05 10.61 18.85
N ALA A 131 2.04 11.70 18.09
CA ALA A 131 2.21 11.68 16.64
C ALA A 131 3.64 11.32 16.24
N SER A 132 4.65 11.86 16.93
CA SER A 132 6.06 11.54 16.66
C SER A 132 6.40 10.08 16.96
N ARG A 133 5.88 9.52 18.06
CA ARG A 133 6.07 8.10 18.43
C ARG A 133 5.42 7.11 17.45
N ARG A 134 4.36 7.51 16.73
CA ARG A 134 3.69 6.66 15.74
C ARG A 134 4.39 6.61 14.38
N GLY A 135 5.33 7.52 14.14
CA GLY A 135 6.04 7.63 12.86
C GLY A 135 7.33 6.82 12.73
N THR A 136 7.84 6.30 13.83
CA THR A 136 9.13 5.59 13.92
C THR A 136 9.00 4.05 13.94
N GLY A 137 7.80 3.51 13.79
CA GLY A 137 7.53 2.07 13.66
C GLY A 137 7.32 1.63 12.21
#